data_AF-F7RIC1-F1
#
_entry.id   AF-F7RIC1-F1
#
_cell.length_a   1.000
_cell.length_b   1.000
_cell.length_c   1.000
_cell.angle_alpha   90.00
_cell.angle_beta   90.00
_cell.angle_gamma   90.00
#
_symmetry.space_group_name_H-M   'P 1'
#
loop_
_entity.id
_entity.type
_entity.pdbx_description
1 polymer ?
#
loop_
_entity_poly.entity_id
_entity_poly.type
_entity_poly.pdbx_seq_one_letter_code
_entity_poly.pdbx_strand_id
1 'polypeptide(L)' 'MDPILAEKAFKFIDSRWIFRTGLGQYSAARRVAQRCTGFVPDDEDEQVDDELRSCYNCQYRRWLVESFECLLLKKQHY' A
#
# COMPACT_ATOMS: atom_id res chain seq x y z
N MET A 1 -0.59 11.09 2.96
CA MET A 1 0.49 10.61 2.05
C MET A 1 0.68 11.66 0.97
N ASP A 2 1.88 11.86 0.42
CA ASP A 2 2.06 12.75 -0.75
C ASP A 2 1.10 12.33 -1.88
N PRO A 3 0.15 13.18 -2.30
CA PRO A 3 -0.84 12.84 -3.33
C PRO A 3 -0.20 12.38 -4.66
N ILE A 4 0.92 12.99 -5.05
CA ILE A 4 1.62 12.64 -6.30
C ILE A 4 2.21 11.24 -6.21
N LEU A 5 2.76 10.87 -5.06
CA LEU A 5 3.25 9.52 -4.83
C LEU A 5 2.10 8.51 -4.82
N ALA A 6 0.98 8.85 -4.19
CA ALA A 6 -0.20 8.00 -4.11
C ALA A 6 -0.76 7.70 -5.51
N GLU A 7 -0.95 8.72 -6.34
CA GLU A 7 -1.45 8.56 -7.71
C GLU A 7 -0.49 7.81 -8.62
N LYS A 8 0.83 7.94 -8.43
CA LYS A 8 1.84 7.18 -9.18
C LYS A 8 1.94 5.72 -8.76
N ALA A 9 1.65 5.39 -7.51
CA ALA A 9 1.78 4.04 -6.96
C ALA A 9 0.46 3.25 -7.00
N PHE A 10 -0.67 3.93 -6.88
CA PHE A 10 -2.00 3.34 -6.81
C PHE A 10 -2.89 3.88 -7.92
N LYS A 11 -3.81 3.04 -8.41
CA LYS A 11 -4.86 3.38 -9.36
C LYS A 11 -6.20 3.27 -8.68
N PHE A 12 -7.08 4.24 -8.89
CA PHE A 12 -8.45 4.18 -8.38
C PHE A 12 -9.33 3.39 -9.36
N ILE A 13 -9.83 2.23 -8.94
CA ILE A 13 -10.72 1.36 -9.72
C ILE A 13 -11.85 0.89 -8.80
N ASP A 14 -13.10 0.97 -9.25
CA ASP A 14 -14.27 0.47 -8.53
C ASP A 14 -14.30 0.88 -7.05
N SER A 15 -14.03 2.16 -6.79
CA SER A 15 -13.96 2.73 -5.44
C SER A 15 -12.82 2.24 -4.53
N ARG A 16 -11.76 1.65 -5.12
CA ARG A 16 -10.59 1.13 -4.40
C ARG A 16 -9.29 1.72 -4.96
N TRP A 17 -8.34 2.02 -4.07
CA TRP A 17 -6.99 2.42 -4.45
C TRP A 17 -6.09 1.20 -4.56
N ILE A 18 -6.00 0.63 -5.75
CA ILE A 18 -5.30 -0.64 -6.03
C ILE A 18 -3.84 -0.36 -6.39
N PHE A 19 -2.91 -1.11 -5.80
CA PHE A 19 -1.49 -0.98 -6.11
C PHE A 19 -1.21 -1.32 -7.58
N ARG A 20 -0.57 -0.40 -8.31
CA ARG A 20 -0.52 -0.44 -9.78
C ARG A 20 0.24 -1.62 -10.34
N THR A 21 1.33 -2.02 -9.69
CA THR A 21 2.28 -3.01 -10.22
C THR A 21 1.94 -4.45 -9.81
N GLY A 22 0.93 -4.65 -8.95
CA GLY A 22 0.49 -5.98 -8.53
C GLY A 22 1.34 -6.63 -7.42
N LEU A 23 1.07 -7.92 -7.18
CA LEU A 23 1.80 -8.75 -6.20
C LEU A 23 3.24 -9.04 -6.65
N GLY A 24 4.11 -9.39 -5.68
CA GLY A 24 5.53 -9.72 -5.92
C GLY A 24 6.44 -8.52 -6.21
N GLN A 25 5.91 -7.29 -6.19
CA GLN A 25 6.67 -6.08 -6.50
C GLN A 25 7.22 -5.38 -5.24
N TYR A 26 7.95 -6.15 -4.42
CA TYR A 26 8.50 -5.73 -3.12
C TYR A 26 9.28 -4.42 -3.18
N SER A 27 10.22 -4.28 -4.13
CA SER A 27 11.02 -3.07 -4.27
C SER A 27 10.17 -1.82 -4.52
N ALA A 28 9.07 -1.93 -5.28
CA ALA A 28 8.16 -0.82 -5.51
C ALA A 28 7.34 -0.51 -4.25
N ALA A 29 6.80 -1.54 -3.59
CA ALA A 29 6.04 -1.39 -2.34
C ALA A 29 6.87 -0.75 -1.22
N ARG A 30 8.13 -1.17 -1.05
CA ARG A 30 9.09 -0.60 -0.09
C ARG A 30 9.34 0.89 -0.37
N ARG A 31 9.65 1.25 -1.62
CA ARG A 31 9.87 2.68 -1.99
C ARG A 31 8.66 3.56 -1.68
N VAL A 32 7.46 3.04 -1.88
CA VAL A 32 6.21 3.78 -1.60
C VAL A 32 6.01 3.93 -0.09
N ALA A 33 6.15 2.84 0.67
CA ALA A 33 6.02 2.88 2.14
C ALA A 33 7.05 3.80 2.80
N GLN A 34 8.29 3.83 2.31
CA GLN A 34 9.35 4.70 2.84
C GLN A 34 9.01 6.20 2.73
N ARG A 35 8.19 6.57 1.75
CA ARG A 35 7.74 7.95 1.52
C ARG A 35 6.31 8.19 2.02
N CYS A 36 5.66 7.17 2.58
CA CYS A 36 4.31 7.28 3.11
C CYS A 36 4.36 7.77 4.56
N THR A 37 3.84 8.98 4.80
CA THR A 37 3.74 9.58 6.14
C THR A 37 2.66 8.96 7.02
N GLY A 38 1.74 8.19 6.45
CA GLY A 38 0.70 7.46 7.21
C GLY A 38 0.93 5.95 7.25
N PHE A 39 2.15 5.49 6.96
CA PHE A 39 2.50 4.09 7.16
C PHE A 39 2.35 3.73 8.64
N VAL A 40 1.69 2.61 8.90
CA VAL A 40 1.64 2.00 10.21
C VAL A 40 1.85 0.50 10.00
N PRO A 41 2.80 -0.14 10.70
CA PRO A 41 3.06 -1.57 10.54
C PRO A 41 1.81 -2.37 10.88
N ASP A 42 1.59 -3.46 10.16
CA ASP A 42 0.59 -4.47 10.48
C ASP A 42 1.06 -5.34 11.66
N ASP A 43 0.17 -6.20 12.16
CA ASP A 43 0.54 -7.24 13.12
C ASP A 43 1.71 -8.08 12.58
N GLU A 44 2.69 -8.42 13.42
CA GLU A 44 3.92 -9.11 13.02
C GLU A 44 3.63 -10.44 12.31
N ASP A 45 2.61 -11.17 12.77
CA ASP A 45 2.21 -12.46 12.17
C ASP A 45 1.53 -12.30 10.80
N GLU A 46 1.08 -11.09 10.44
CA GLU A 46 0.49 -10.76 9.14
C GLU A 46 1.49 -10.12 8.16
N GLN A 47 2.70 -9.79 8.61
CA GLN A 47 3.75 -9.23 7.75
C GLN A 47 4.32 -10.31 6.83
N VAL A 48 4.54 -9.97 5.55
CA VAL A 48 5.00 -10.91 4.52
C VAL A 48 6.27 -10.47 3.80
N ASP A 49 6.68 -9.22 3.98
CA ASP A 49 7.93 -8.68 3.46
C ASP A 49 8.98 -8.65 4.59
N ASP A 50 10.19 -9.10 4.34
CA ASP A 50 11.28 -9.06 5.33
C ASP A 50 11.67 -7.62 5.70
N GLU A 51 11.35 -6.65 4.85
CA GLU A 51 11.54 -5.22 5.15
C GLU A 51 10.34 -4.66 5.92
N LEU A 52 10.56 -4.33 7.20
CA LEU A 52 9.54 -3.78 8.11
C LEU A 52 8.68 -2.68 7.47
N ARG A 53 9.29 -1.77 6.72
CA ARG A 53 8.61 -0.65 6.08
C ARG A 53 8.32 -0.93 4.60
N SER A 54 7.28 -1.71 4.37
CA SER A 54 6.76 -2.08 3.06
C SER A 54 5.24 -1.90 2.99
N CYS A 55 4.68 -1.56 1.82
CA CYS A 55 3.20 -1.52 1.69
C CYS A 55 2.56 -2.89 1.93
N TYR A 56 3.33 -3.97 1.78
CA TYR A 56 2.92 -5.32 2.13
C TYR A 56 2.69 -5.51 3.65
N ASN A 57 3.44 -4.77 4.48
CA ASN A 57 3.42 -4.87 5.94
C ASN A 57 2.67 -3.70 6.58
N CYS A 58 1.74 -3.06 5.87
CA CYS A 58 0.99 -1.92 6.39
C CYS A 58 -0.42 -2.35 6.79
N GLN A 59 -0.89 -2.00 7.99
CA GLN A 59 -2.24 -2.34 8.47
C GLN A 59 -3.39 -1.82 7.58
N TYR A 60 -3.11 -0.83 6.72
CA TYR A 60 -4.09 -0.28 5.78
C TYR A 60 -4.19 -1.08 4.47
N ARG A 61 -3.40 -2.15 4.32
CA ARG A 61 -3.42 -3.04 3.16
C ARG A 61 -4.62 -3.98 3.25
N ARG A 62 -5.31 -4.21 2.13
CA ARG A 62 -6.20 -5.38 1.97
C ARG A 62 -5.82 -6.17 0.74
N TRP A 63 -5.66 -7.48 0.90
CA TRP A 63 -5.27 -8.37 -0.20
C TRP A 63 -6.38 -8.45 -1.26
N LEU A 64 -5.94 -8.48 -2.51
CA LEU A 64 -6.75 -8.84 -3.68
C LEU A 64 -6.02 -9.99 -4.40
N VAL A 65 -6.69 -10.66 -5.33
CA VAL A 65 -6.12 -11.80 -6.04
C VAL A 65 -4.84 -11.43 -6.80
N GLU A 66 -4.81 -10.27 -7.47
CA GLU A 66 -3.69 -9.84 -8.30
C GLU A 66 -2.88 -8.67 -7.72
N SER A 67 -3.34 -8.09 -6.60
CA SER A 67 -2.73 -6.89 -6.01
C SER A 67 -3.20 -6.70 -4.55
N PHE A 68 -3.15 -5.48 -4.04
CA PHE A 68 -3.75 -5.09 -2.78
C PHE A 68 -4.29 -3.66 -2.87
N GLU A 69 -5.26 -3.31 -2.03
CA GLU A 69 -5.72 -1.94 -1.87
C GLU A 69 -5.10 -1.24 -0.67
N CYS A 70 -5.04 0.10 -0.72
CA CYS A 70 -4.66 0.96 0.40
C CYS A 70 -5.86 1.72 0.96
N LEU A 71 -6.32 1.35 2.16
CA LEU A 71 -7.46 1.97 2.83
C LEU A 71 -7.18 3.40 3.34
N LEU A 72 -5.91 3.74 3.60
CA LEU A 72 -5.54 5.09 4.00
C LEU A 72 -5.82 6.12 2.91
N LEU A 73 -5.65 5.74 1.64
CA LEU A 73 -5.99 6.62 0.51
C LEU A 73 -7.50 6.80 0.39
N LYS A 74 -8.29 5.76 0.66
CA LYS A 74 -9.75 5.89 0.74
C LYS A 74 -10.19 6.89 1.81
N LYS A 75 -9.56 6.88 2.99
CA LYS A 75 -9.87 7.81 4.10
C LYS A 75 -9.55 9.28 3.82
N GLN A 76 -8.68 9.60 2.87
CA GLN A 76 -8.28 10.98 2.53
C GLN A 76 -9.22 11.66 1.51
N HIS A 77 -10.20 10.92 0.97
CA HIS A 77 -11.16 11.43 -0.03
C HIS A 77 -12.62 11.40 0.47
N TYR A 78 -12.82 11.33 1.79
CA TYR A 78 -14.11 11.57 2.45
C TYR A 78 -14.03 12.84 3.29
#